data_AF-A0A3D4B8Q5-F1
#
_entry.id   AF-A0A3D4B8Q5-F1
#
_cell.length_a   1.000
_cell.length_b   1.000
_cell.length_c   1.000
_cell.angle_alpha   90.00
_cell.angle_beta   90.00
_cell.angle_gamma   90.00
#
_symmetry.space_group_name_H-M   'P 1'
#
loop_
_entity.id
_entity.type
_entity.pdbx_description
1 polymer ?
#
loop_
_entity_poly.entity_id
_entity_poly.type
_entity_poly.pdbx_seq_one_letter_code
_entity_poly.pdbx_strand_id
1 'polypeptide(L)'
;MLSSFHRESADQFILIRWIFIRLLAVIYAIAFLSFWMQVDGLIGSQGIMPAEQFLSLVQEQLGWDGYVKVPTVFWLAADDWMLHFVCLAGVASAVLVTIGICQGPLLLLLWGLYLSLGSVGDVFLSFQWDILLLEAGFLAIWFAAWSVRPAHGPPSLSILWLLRWLLFRLILMSGIVKLTSGDPSWR
;
A
#
# COMPACT_ATOMS: atom_id res chain seq x y z
N MET A 1 -5.78 9.69 39.99
CA MET A 1 -6.41 8.43 39.55
C MET A 1 -7.02 8.56 38.16
N LEU A 2 -7.87 9.56 37.87
CA LEU A 2 -8.36 9.82 36.51
C LEU A 2 -7.25 10.28 35.53
N SER A 3 -6.31 11.11 36.01
CA SER A 3 -5.17 11.59 35.20
C SER A 3 -4.15 10.50 34.86
N SER A 4 -3.98 9.50 35.73
CA SER A 4 -3.11 8.34 35.46
C SER A 4 -3.73 7.41 34.42
N PHE A 5 -5.05 7.19 34.49
CA PHE A 5 -5.78 6.35 33.54
C PHE A 5 -5.81 6.92 32.11
N HIS A 6 -5.93 8.26 31.98
CA HIS A 6 -5.83 8.93 30.67
C HIS A 6 -4.41 8.88 30.09
N ARG A 7 -3.37 8.82 30.94
CA ARG A 7 -1.99 8.76 30.50
C ARG A 7 -1.62 7.37 29.98
N GLU A 8 -2.04 6.32 30.69
CA GLU A 8 -1.83 4.93 30.27
C GLU A 8 -2.48 4.63 28.92
N SER A 9 -3.70 5.11 28.70
CA SER A 9 -4.39 4.90 27.42
C SER A 9 -3.71 5.66 26.26
N ALA A 10 -3.23 6.88 26.50
CA ALA A 10 -2.47 7.64 25.50
C ALA A 10 -1.15 6.94 25.10
N ASP A 11 -0.39 6.45 26.08
CA ASP A 11 0.87 5.74 25.84
C ASP A 11 0.65 4.43 25.05
N GLN A 12 -0.44 3.71 25.36
CA GLN A 12 -0.84 2.52 24.59
C GLN A 12 -1.14 2.85 23.14
N PHE A 13 -1.91 3.91 22.85
CA PHE A 13 -2.22 4.29 21.47
C PHE A 13 -0.99 4.76 20.68
N ILE A 14 -0.04 5.43 21.34
CA ILE A 14 1.24 5.81 20.74
C ILE A 14 2.04 4.55 20.38
N LEU A 15 2.12 3.57 21.29
CA LEU A 15 2.79 2.30 21.04
C LEU A 15 2.13 1.53 19.90
N ILE A 16 0.81 1.43 19.88
CA ILE A 16 0.06 0.76 18.81
C ILE A 16 0.36 1.42 17.47
N ARG A 17 0.33 2.75 17.38
CA ARG A 17 0.70 3.46 16.15
C ARG A 17 2.13 3.14 15.72
N TRP A 18 3.06 3.17 16.67
CA TRP A 18 4.48 2.91 16.43
C TRP A 18 4.73 1.51 15.89
N ILE A 19 4.05 0.49 16.43
CA ILE A 19 4.14 -0.91 15.98
C ILE A 19 3.47 -1.06 14.62
N PHE A 20 2.24 -0.55 14.47
CA PHE A 20 1.43 -0.69 13.27
C PHE A 20 2.15 -0.17 12.02
N ILE A 21 2.71 1.04 12.08
CA ILE A 21 3.42 1.66 10.95
C ILE A 21 4.64 0.81 10.53
N ARG A 22 5.39 0.26 11.50
CA ARG A 22 6.57 -0.55 11.21
C ARG A 22 6.22 -1.88 10.59
N LEU A 23 5.22 -2.56 11.13
CA LEU A 23 4.75 -3.83 10.58
C LEU A 23 4.21 -3.63 9.16
N LEU A 24 3.44 -2.56 8.93
CA LEU A 24 2.95 -2.22 7.60
C LEU A 24 4.11 -1.96 6.62
N ALA A 25 5.12 -1.20 7.04
CA ALA A 25 6.31 -0.96 6.22
C ALA A 25 7.08 -2.26 5.90
N VAL A 26 7.21 -3.18 6.86
CA VAL A 26 7.80 -4.51 6.62
C VAL A 26 6.99 -5.30 5.60
N ILE A 27 5.65 -5.27 5.68
CA ILE A 27 4.78 -5.92 4.70
C ILE A 27 5.00 -5.33 3.30
N TYR A 28 5.06 -4.00 3.17
CA TYR A 28 5.42 -3.34 1.91
C TYR A 28 6.79 -3.80 1.39
N ALA A 29 7.82 -3.86 2.25
CA ALA A 29 9.16 -4.32 1.84
C ALA A 29 9.11 -5.74 1.28
N ILE A 30 8.38 -6.66 1.92
CA ILE A 30 8.17 -8.03 1.45
C ILE A 30 7.44 -8.03 0.11
N ALA A 31 6.39 -7.23 -0.04
CA ALA A 31 5.62 -7.14 -1.28
C ALA A 31 6.48 -6.63 -2.44
N PHE A 32 7.22 -5.54 -2.24
CA PHE A 32 8.16 -5.01 -3.25
C PHE A 32 9.25 -6.03 -3.59
N LEU A 33 9.88 -6.68 -2.62
CA LEU A 33 10.92 -7.69 -2.89
C LEU A 33 10.36 -8.90 -3.65
N SER A 34 9.19 -9.38 -3.23
CA SER A 34 8.50 -10.50 -3.88
C SER A 34 8.18 -10.19 -5.35
N PHE A 35 7.66 -8.98 -5.60
CA PHE A 35 7.35 -8.53 -6.94
C PHE A 35 8.60 -8.25 -7.79
N TRP A 36 9.64 -7.66 -7.19
CA TRP A 36 10.89 -7.35 -7.89
C TRP A 36 11.52 -8.59 -8.52
N MET A 37 11.49 -9.74 -7.82
CA MET A 37 12.01 -11.00 -8.39
C MET A 37 11.25 -11.49 -9.64
N GLN A 38 10.07 -10.93 -9.91
CA GLN A 38 9.18 -11.32 -11.00
C GLN A 38 8.97 -10.22 -12.04
N VAL A 39 9.45 -8.99 -11.77
CA VAL A 39 9.08 -7.80 -12.54
C VAL A 39 9.42 -7.94 -14.02
N ASP A 40 10.60 -8.48 -14.34
CA ASP A 40 11.09 -8.65 -15.71
C ASP A 40 10.21 -9.63 -16.51
N GLY A 41 9.76 -10.70 -15.85
CA GLY A 41 8.93 -11.72 -16.48
C GLY A 41 7.47 -11.32 -16.61
N LEU A 42 6.97 -10.47 -15.72
CA LEU A 42 5.57 -10.04 -15.72
C LEU A 42 5.35 -8.81 -16.59
N ILE A 43 5.98 -7.69 -16.22
CA ILE A 43 5.71 -6.37 -16.82
C ILE A 43 6.94 -5.69 -17.45
N GLY A 44 8.10 -6.36 -17.45
CA GLY A 44 9.27 -5.92 -18.18
C GLY A 44 9.06 -5.90 -19.69
N SER A 45 10.02 -5.33 -20.40
CA SER A 45 10.00 -5.17 -21.86
C SER A 45 9.83 -6.49 -22.63
N GLN A 46 10.33 -7.60 -22.06
CA GLN A 46 10.19 -8.97 -22.58
C GLN A 46 9.22 -9.83 -21.75
N GLY A 47 8.43 -9.19 -20.88
CA GLY A 47 7.49 -9.85 -19.98
C GLY A 47 6.20 -10.28 -20.67
N ILE A 48 5.32 -10.93 -19.90
CA ILE A 48 4.00 -11.39 -20.36
C ILE A 48 3.11 -10.21 -20.77
N MET A 49 3.14 -9.11 -20.01
CA MET A 49 2.37 -7.89 -20.26
C MET A 49 3.26 -6.66 -20.08
N PRO A 50 4.05 -6.28 -21.09
CA PRO A 50 4.98 -5.16 -20.98
C PRO A 50 4.29 -3.85 -20.59
N ALA A 51 4.80 -3.20 -19.55
CA ALA A 51 4.27 -1.95 -19.00
C ALA A 51 4.13 -0.84 -20.05
N GLU A 52 5.15 -0.68 -20.89
CA GLU A 52 5.19 0.32 -21.95
C GLU A 52 4.08 0.12 -22.99
N GLN A 53 3.84 -1.14 -23.39
CA GLN A 53 2.78 -1.48 -24.35
C GLN A 53 1.40 -1.24 -23.74
N PHE A 54 1.21 -1.63 -22.48
CA PHE A 54 -0.03 -1.37 -21.75
C PHE A 54 -0.36 0.13 -21.67
N LEU A 55 0.60 0.96 -21.25
CA LEU A 55 0.40 2.41 -21.14
C LEU A 55 0.18 3.07 -22.50
N SER A 56 0.87 2.60 -23.54
CA SER A 56 0.64 3.06 -24.92
C SER A 56 -0.79 2.78 -25.39
N LEU A 57 -1.31 1.58 -25.11
CA LEU A 57 -2.69 1.21 -25.44
C LEU A 57 -3.72 2.04 -24.64
N VAL A 58 -3.47 2.27 -23.34
CA VAL A 58 -4.31 3.13 -22.50
C VAL A 58 -4.35 4.54 -23.06
N GLN A 59 -3.21 5.10 -23.46
CA GLN A 59 -3.14 6.43 -24.03
C GLN A 59 -3.83 6.53 -25.39
N GLU A 60 -3.71 5.52 -26.25
CA GLU A 60 -4.38 5.48 -27.55
C GLU A 60 -5.91 5.39 -27.40
N GLN A 61 -6.40 4.58 -26.47
CA GLN A 61 -7.85 4.34 -26.31
C GLN A 61 -8.56 5.38 -25.45
N LEU A 62 -7.90 5.91 -24.43
CA LEU A 62 -8.52 6.77 -23.41
C LEU A 62 -7.97 8.20 -23.43
N GLY A 63 -6.86 8.46 -24.11
CA GLY A 63 -6.25 9.79 -24.18
C GLY A 63 -5.99 10.36 -22.78
N TRP A 64 -6.53 11.55 -22.52
CA TRP A 64 -6.38 12.24 -21.23
C TRP A 64 -7.02 11.51 -20.06
N ASP A 65 -8.09 10.75 -20.29
CA ASP A 65 -8.75 9.98 -19.23
C ASP A 65 -7.86 8.83 -18.73
N GLY A 66 -6.87 8.41 -19.53
CA GLY A 66 -5.90 7.38 -19.16
C GLY A 66 -5.12 7.73 -17.90
N TYR A 67 -4.69 8.99 -17.75
CA TYR A 67 -3.93 9.45 -16.58
C TYR A 67 -4.73 9.40 -15.28
N VAL A 68 -6.05 9.57 -15.35
CA VAL A 68 -6.93 9.51 -14.18
C VAL A 68 -7.26 8.06 -13.81
N LYS A 69 -7.48 7.21 -14.83
CA LYS A 69 -7.84 5.80 -14.62
C LYS A 69 -6.65 4.93 -14.25
N VAL A 70 -5.45 5.28 -14.69
CA VAL A 70 -4.20 4.55 -14.45
C VAL A 70 -3.19 5.50 -13.78
N PRO A 71 -3.37 5.82 -12.49
CA PRO A 71 -2.46 6.71 -11.78
C PRO A 71 -1.12 6.01 -11.53
N THR A 72 -0.08 6.40 -12.25
CA THR A 72 1.24 5.76 -12.13
C THR A 72 2.39 6.70 -12.42
N VAL A 73 3.55 6.47 -11.80
CA VAL A 73 4.80 7.17 -12.15
C VAL A 73 5.37 6.71 -13.50
N PHE A 74 4.93 5.56 -14.02
CA PHE A 74 5.44 4.99 -15.27
C PHE A 74 5.01 5.75 -16.53
N TRP A 75 4.14 6.77 -16.41
CA TRP A 75 3.89 7.72 -17.49
C TRP A 75 5.14 8.55 -17.86
N LEU A 76 6.12 8.65 -16.96
CA LEU A 76 7.39 9.35 -17.22
C LEU A 76 8.36 8.48 -18.04
N ALA A 77 8.47 7.21 -17.66
CA ALA A 77 9.23 6.17 -18.34
C ALA A 77 8.72 4.81 -17.82
N ALA A 78 8.60 3.83 -18.71
CA ALA A 78 8.12 2.49 -18.39
C ALA A 78 9.13 1.40 -18.79
N ASP A 79 10.41 1.76 -18.83
CA ASP A 79 11.52 0.86 -19.16
C ASP A 79 11.94 -0.01 -17.96
N ASP A 80 12.69 -1.07 -18.24
CA ASP A 80 13.13 -2.05 -17.24
C ASP A 80 13.94 -1.39 -16.10
N TRP A 81 14.71 -0.35 -16.42
CA TRP A 81 15.43 0.41 -15.41
C TRP A 81 14.49 1.11 -14.43
N MET A 82 13.45 1.80 -14.93
CA MET A 82 12.46 2.46 -14.07
C MET A 82 11.69 1.45 -13.22
N LEU A 83 11.36 0.28 -13.76
CA LEU A 83 10.69 -0.81 -13.02
C LEU A 83 11.52 -1.25 -11.81
N HIS A 84 12.81 -1.53 -12.00
CA HIS A 84 13.71 -1.88 -10.90
C HIS A 84 13.95 -0.70 -9.95
N PHE A 85 14.06 0.52 -10.47
CA PHE A 85 14.23 1.71 -9.65
C PHE A 85 13.04 1.91 -8.70
N VAL A 86 11.80 1.76 -9.19
CA VAL A 86 10.59 1.83 -8.37
C VAL A 86 10.58 0.75 -7.30
N CYS A 87 10.96 -0.48 -7.63
CA CYS A 87 11.08 -1.57 -6.65
C CYS A 87 12.14 -1.25 -5.58
N LEU A 88 13.34 -0.82 -5.99
CA LEU A 88 14.41 -0.43 -5.07
C LEU A 88 14.01 0.72 -4.16
N ALA A 89 13.42 1.77 -4.74
CA ALA A 89 12.94 2.94 -4.01
C ALA A 89 11.84 2.55 -3.00
N GLY A 90 10.95 1.64 -3.37
CA GLY A 90 9.94 1.06 -2.49
C GLY A 90 10.55 0.33 -1.30
N VAL A 91 11.49 -0.59 -1.55
CA VAL A 91 12.20 -1.32 -0.49
C VAL A 91 12.98 -0.36 0.43
N ALA A 92 13.74 0.57 -0.14
CA ALA A 92 14.51 1.55 0.61
C ALA A 92 13.61 2.42 1.49
N SER A 93 12.49 2.92 0.94
CA SER A 93 11.52 3.72 1.68
C SER A 93 10.88 2.92 2.82
N ALA A 94 10.52 1.66 2.56
CA ALA A 94 9.97 0.77 3.57
C ALA A 94 10.95 0.55 4.74
N VAL A 95 12.23 0.27 4.45
CA VAL A 95 13.28 0.10 5.47
C VAL A 95 13.42 1.36 6.33
N LEU A 96 13.45 2.55 5.70
CA LEU A 96 13.54 3.82 6.40
C LEU A 96 12.32 4.07 7.32
N VAL A 97 11.11 3.73 6.87
CA VAL A 97 9.89 3.83 7.69
C VAL A 97 9.94 2.86 8.87
N THR A 98 10.45 1.64 8.66
CA THR A 98 10.61 0.61 9.71
C THR A 98 11.55 1.07 10.83
N ILE A 99 12.66 1.74 10.49
CA ILE A 99 13.56 2.31 11.53
C ILE A 99 13.01 3.61 12.13
N GLY A 100 11.99 4.21 11.52
CA GLY A 100 11.24 5.35 12.07
C GLY A 100 11.67 6.72 11.55
N ILE A 101 12.32 6.77 10.38
CA ILE A 101 12.75 8.01 9.74
C ILE A 101 11.64 8.53 8.83
N CYS A 102 11.31 9.83 8.90
CA CYS A 102 10.40 10.53 7.97
C CYS A 102 9.11 9.75 7.60
N GLN A 103 8.45 9.14 8.59
CA GLN A 103 7.43 8.12 8.35
C GLN A 103 6.27 8.60 7.47
N GLY A 104 5.72 9.79 7.70
CA GLY A 104 4.61 10.33 6.91
C GLY A 104 4.94 10.48 5.42
N PRO A 105 5.94 11.31 5.04
CA PRO A 105 6.35 11.48 3.65
C PRO A 105 6.79 10.18 2.97
N LEU A 106 7.52 9.31 3.67
CA LEU A 106 7.96 8.04 3.09
C LEU A 106 6.81 7.04 2.93
N LEU A 107 5.79 7.03 3.79
CA LEU A 107 4.59 6.24 3.58
C LEU A 107 3.80 6.72 2.37
N LEU A 108 3.72 8.03 2.14
CA LEU A 108 3.08 8.58 0.94
C LEU A 108 3.83 8.15 -0.33
N LEU A 109 5.16 8.25 -0.31
CA LEU A 109 6.00 7.75 -1.41
C LEU A 109 5.79 6.25 -1.62
N LEU A 110 5.90 5.45 -0.56
CA LEU A 110 5.76 4.00 -0.59
C LEU A 110 4.40 3.57 -1.16
N TRP A 111 3.34 4.21 -0.72
CA TRP A 111 1.98 4.00 -1.22
C TRP A 111 1.88 4.36 -2.71
N GLY A 112 2.41 5.52 -3.12
CA GLY A 112 2.39 5.95 -4.53
C GLY A 112 3.17 5.04 -5.46
N LEU A 113 4.33 4.53 -5.01
CA LEU A 113 5.13 3.56 -5.77
C LEU A 113 4.39 2.22 -5.91
N TYR A 114 3.74 1.74 -4.85
CA TYR A 114 2.98 0.49 -4.93
C TYR A 114 1.72 0.65 -5.78
N LEU A 115 1.03 1.80 -5.69
CA LEU A 115 -0.09 2.14 -6.56
C LEU A 115 0.34 2.17 -8.03
N SER A 116 1.53 2.68 -8.31
CA SER A 116 2.08 2.73 -9.66
C SER A 116 2.31 1.34 -10.24
N LEU A 117 2.87 0.43 -9.43
CA LEU A 117 3.01 -0.98 -9.80
C LEU A 117 1.64 -1.65 -9.96
N GLY A 118 0.71 -1.45 -9.03
CA GLY A 118 -0.64 -2.02 -9.11
C GLY A 118 -1.41 -1.56 -10.35
N SER A 119 -1.27 -0.29 -10.73
CA SER A 119 -1.97 0.28 -11.89
C SER A 119 -1.49 -0.28 -13.23
N VAL A 120 -0.23 -0.70 -13.32
CA VAL A 120 0.36 -1.25 -14.56
C VAL A 120 0.44 -2.77 -14.54
N GLY A 121 0.60 -3.36 -13.36
CA GLY A 121 0.58 -4.81 -13.15
C GLY A 121 -0.79 -5.43 -13.34
N ASP A 122 -1.87 -4.63 -13.27
CA ASP A 122 -3.27 -4.99 -13.51
C ASP A 122 -3.60 -6.39 -12.96
N VAL A 123 -3.73 -7.40 -13.83
CA VAL A 123 -4.07 -8.78 -13.48
C VAL A 123 -3.12 -9.44 -12.48
N PHE A 124 -1.87 -8.99 -12.37
CA PHE A 124 -0.86 -9.55 -11.47
C PHE A 124 -0.83 -8.90 -10.09
N LEU A 125 -1.37 -7.67 -9.94
CA LEU A 125 -1.32 -6.88 -8.71
C LEU A 125 -2.70 -6.32 -8.28
N SER A 126 -3.78 -6.88 -8.81
CA SER A 126 -5.16 -6.52 -8.46
C SER A 126 -5.84 -7.54 -7.54
N PHE A 127 -5.06 -8.30 -6.76
CA PHE A 127 -5.63 -9.22 -5.79
C PHE A 127 -6.15 -8.49 -4.55
N GLN A 128 -6.99 -9.19 -3.77
CA GLN A 128 -7.63 -8.61 -2.58
C GLN A 128 -6.61 -8.11 -1.54
N TRP A 129 -5.46 -8.78 -1.41
CA TRP A 129 -4.40 -8.33 -0.50
C TRP A 129 -3.65 -7.10 -1.01
N ASP A 130 -3.52 -6.90 -2.32
CA ASP A 130 -2.90 -5.70 -2.90
C ASP A 130 -3.77 -4.48 -2.66
N ILE A 131 -5.08 -4.63 -2.90
CA ILE A 131 -6.09 -3.60 -2.62
C ILE A 131 -6.09 -3.27 -1.12
N LEU A 132 -6.09 -4.29 -0.26
CA LEU A 132 -6.03 -4.10 1.18
C LEU A 132 -4.75 -3.35 1.60
N LEU A 133 -3.60 -3.68 1.00
CA LEU A 133 -2.32 -3.02 1.30
C LEU A 133 -2.34 -1.55 0.88
N LEU A 134 -2.95 -1.23 -0.27
CA LEU A 134 -3.15 0.15 -0.73
C LEU A 134 -4.10 0.93 0.19
N GLU A 135 -5.21 0.34 0.60
CA GLU A 135 -6.17 1.00 1.50
C GLU A 135 -5.57 1.22 2.91
N ALA A 136 -4.90 0.20 3.45
CA ALA A 136 -4.22 0.30 4.73
C ALA A 136 -3.06 1.32 4.68
N GLY A 137 -2.29 1.32 3.59
CA GLY A 137 -1.24 2.30 3.32
C GLY A 137 -1.77 3.72 3.25
N PHE A 138 -2.86 3.94 2.52
CA PHE A 138 -3.49 5.25 2.41
C PHE A 138 -3.92 5.78 3.78
N LEU A 139 -4.59 4.95 4.59
CA LEU A 139 -4.96 5.33 5.97
C LEU A 139 -3.73 5.56 6.84
N ALA A 140 -2.65 4.79 6.65
CA ALA A 140 -1.42 4.92 7.42
C ALA A 140 -0.70 6.26 7.18
N ILE A 141 -0.82 6.86 5.99
CA ILE A 141 -0.26 8.21 5.70
C ILE A 141 -0.79 9.24 6.69
N TRP A 142 -2.09 9.19 6.98
CA TRP A 142 -2.76 10.10 7.92
C TRP A 142 -2.62 9.67 9.38
N PHE A 143 -2.39 8.38 9.60
CA PHE A 143 -2.12 7.84 10.93
C PHE A 143 -0.70 8.18 11.41
N ALA A 144 0.25 8.31 10.48
CA ALA A 144 1.66 8.55 10.75
C ALA A 144 1.98 9.99 11.15
N ALA A 145 3.13 10.13 11.80
CA ALA A 145 3.71 11.43 12.10
C ALA A 145 4.27 12.07 10.83
N TRP A 146 3.79 13.26 10.47
CA TRP A 146 4.40 14.12 9.45
C TRP A 146 5.55 14.95 10.05
N SER A 147 6.48 14.27 10.70
CA SER A 147 7.68 14.87 11.28
C SER A 147 8.86 13.93 11.09
N VAL A 148 10.06 14.51 11.08
CA VAL A 148 11.32 13.76 11.08
C VAL A 148 11.45 12.92 12.34
N ARG A 149 10.83 13.36 13.45
CA ARG A 149 10.83 12.66 14.73
C ARG A 149 9.50 11.94 14.97
N PRO A 150 9.49 10.85 15.77
CA PRO A 150 8.25 10.18 16.17
C PRO A 150 7.24 11.18 16.75
N ALA A 151 5.96 11.09 16.37
CA ALA A 151 4.93 11.96 16.93
C ALA A 151 4.76 11.68 18.43
N HIS A 152 4.69 12.75 19.22
CA HIS A 152 4.52 12.72 20.67
C HIS A 152 3.05 12.91 21.12
N GLY A 153 2.10 12.84 20.18
CA GLY A 153 0.66 12.97 20.46
C GLY A 153 -0.14 11.72 20.10
N PRO A 154 -1.31 11.50 20.72
CA PRO A 154 -2.18 10.38 20.40
C PRO A 154 -2.61 10.41 18.92
N PRO A 155 -2.83 9.25 18.28
CA PRO A 155 -3.30 9.20 16.91
C PRO A 155 -4.71 9.79 16.77
N SER A 156 -5.03 10.28 15.57
CA SER A 156 -6.38 10.75 15.26
C SER A 156 -7.39 9.61 15.41
N LEU A 157 -8.39 9.80 16.28
CA LEU A 157 -9.43 8.79 16.54
C LEU A 157 -10.23 8.41 15.29
N SER A 158 -10.43 9.36 14.36
CA SER A 158 -11.14 9.11 13.11
C SER A 158 -10.42 8.09 12.23
N ILE A 159 -9.10 8.22 12.05
CA ILE A 159 -8.31 7.26 11.26
C ILE A 159 -8.27 5.89 11.95
N LEU A 160 -8.18 5.86 13.28
CA LEU A 160 -8.23 4.61 14.04
C LEU A 160 -9.58 3.89 13.87
N TRP A 161 -10.68 4.64 13.80
CA TRP A 161 -11.99 4.09 13.44
C TRP A 161 -12.03 3.58 12.01
N LEU A 162 -11.46 4.29 11.04
CA LEU A 162 -11.38 3.83 9.65
C LEU A 162 -10.55 2.55 9.50
N LEU A 163 -9.45 2.40 10.26
CA LEU A 163 -8.66 1.17 10.30
C LEU A 163 -9.47 -0.01 10.88
N ARG A 164 -10.24 0.24 11.94
CA ARG A 164 -11.16 -0.78 12.50
C ARG A 164 -12.26 -1.15 11.53
N TRP A 165 -12.81 -0.16 10.83
CA TRP A 165 -13.80 -0.39 9.78
C TRP A 165 -13.22 -1.21 8.63
N LEU A 166 -11.99 -0.91 8.19
CA LEU A 166 -11.29 -1.67 7.16
C LEU A 166 -11.16 -3.14 7.55
N LEU A 167 -10.74 -3.41 8.80
CA LEU A 167 -10.64 -4.77 9.34
C LEU A 167 -12.01 -5.47 9.39
N PHE A 168 -13.03 -4.78 9.88
CA PHE A 168 -14.40 -5.30 9.90
C PHE A 168 -14.88 -5.66 8.50
N ARG A 169 -14.71 -4.75 7.54
CA ARG A 169 -15.10 -4.94 6.14
C ARG A 169 -14.37 -6.14 5.52
N LEU A 170 -13.07 -6.29 5.77
CA LEU A 170 -12.28 -7.43 5.30
C LEU A 170 -12.88 -8.76 5.78
N ILE A 171 -13.12 -8.89 7.09
CA ILE A 171 -13.66 -10.12 7.69
C ILE A 171 -15.08 -10.39 7.18
N LEU A 172 -15.93 -9.35 7.15
CA LEU A 172 -17.30 -9.47 6.68
C LEU A 172 -17.36 -9.91 5.21
N MET A 173 -16.59 -9.27 4.33
CA MET A 173 -16.57 -9.60 2.90
C MET A 173 -16.00 -11.00 2.65
N SER A 174 -14.99 -11.41 3.42
CA SER A 174 -14.48 -12.78 3.38
C SER A 174 -15.56 -13.81 3.73
N GLY A 175 -16.46 -13.49 4.66
CA GLY A 175 -17.61 -14.33 5.02
C GLY A 175 -18.69 -14.34 3.94
N ILE A 176 -19.05 -13.16 3.40
CA ILE A 176 -20.07 -13.04 2.34
C ILE A 176 -19.66 -13.85 1.12
N VAL A 177 -18.42 -13.73 0.65
CA VAL A 177 -17.94 -14.47 -0.53
C VAL A 177 -18.09 -15.97 -0.33
N LYS A 178 -17.80 -16.50 0.87
CA LYS A 178 -17.99 -17.93 1.16
C LYS A 178 -19.45 -18.34 1.08
N LEU A 179 -20.35 -17.57 1.69
CA LEU A 179 -21.78 -17.86 1.66
C LEU A 179 -22.38 -17.74 0.26
N THR A 180 -21.89 -16.81 -0.56
CA THR A 180 -22.38 -16.59 -1.93
C THR A 180 -21.65 -17.44 -2.97
N SER A 181 -20.55 -18.10 -2.62
CA SER A 181 -19.72 -18.88 -3.56
C SER A 181 -20.44 -20.09 -4.16
N GLY A 182 -21.46 -20.62 -3.47
CA GLY A 182 -22.14 -21.85 -3.85
C GLY A 182 -21.29 -23.12 -3.66
N ASP A 183 -20.10 -23.00 -3.08
CA ASP A 183 -19.17 -24.10 -2.84
C ASP A 183 -19.78 -25.10 -1.83
N PRO A 184 -19.88 -26.40 -2.21
CA PRO A 184 -20.46 -27.44 -1.36
C PRO A 184 -19.80 -27.58 0.01
N SER A 185 -18.52 -27.18 0.14
CA SER A 185 -17.78 -27.27 1.40
C SER A 185 -18.22 -26.24 2.46
N TRP A 186 -19.03 -25.24 2.08
CA TRP A 186 -19.54 -24.19 2.95
C TRP A 186 -21.08 -24.21 3.12
N ARG A 187 -21.74 -25.32 2.79
CA ARG A 187 -23.17 -25.55 3.06
C ARG A 187 -23.44 -26.08 4.45
#